data_AF-A0A931MCH2-F1
#
_entry.id   AF-A0A931MCH2-F1
#
_cell.length_a   1.000
_cell.length_b   1.000
_cell.length_c   1.000
_cell.angle_alpha   90.00
_cell.angle_beta   90.00
_cell.angle_gamma   90.00
#
_symmetry.space_group_name_H-M   'P 1'
#
loop_
_entity.id
_entity.type
_entity.pdbx_description
1 polymer ?
#
loop_
_entity_poly.entity_id
_entity_poly.type
_entity_poly.pdbx_seq_one_letter_code
_entity_poly.pdbx_strand_id
1 'polypeptide(L)'
;MYIHIVHAGETQKAKVVYNFRQVTNMILLKFEVPIKNGLHEIVLTCTDNLWRDDCNIKESDPELFTQLLIKLKSVLQESLRAIQNEYNNM
;
A
#
# COMPACT_ATOMS: atom_id res chain seq x y z
N MET A 1 0.69 -2.33 -10.03
CA MET A 1 1.77 -1.49 -9.46
C MET A 1 2.46 -2.27 -8.36
N TYR A 2 3.77 -2.08 -8.14
CA TYR A 2 4.51 -2.79 -7.10
C TYR A 2 5.21 -1.82 -6.15
N ILE A 3 5.23 -2.16 -4.87
CA ILE A 3 6.10 -1.52 -3.86
C ILE A 3 7.13 -2.53 -3.37
N HIS A 4 8.32 -2.04 -3.05
CA HIS A 4 9.40 -2.83 -2.46
C HIS A 4 9.69 -2.32 -1.07
N ILE A 5 9.67 -3.16 -0.06
CA ILE A 5 9.84 -2.79 1.35
C ILE A 5 11.07 -3.53 1.88
N VAL A 6 11.86 -2.89 2.75
CA VAL A 6 13.03 -3.53 3.35
C VAL A 6 12.70 -3.77 4.82
N HIS A 7 12.58 -5.03 5.21
CA HIS A 7 12.23 -5.39 6.58
C HIS A 7 13.04 -6.62 7.02
N ALA A 8 13.59 -6.59 8.24
CA ALA A 8 14.44 -7.65 8.78
C ALA A 8 15.64 -8.04 7.88
N GLY A 9 16.18 -7.08 7.10
CA GLY A 9 17.28 -7.31 6.16
C GLY A 9 16.87 -7.91 4.81
N GLU A 10 15.58 -8.19 4.61
CA GLU A 10 15.04 -8.75 3.37
C GLU A 10 14.27 -7.70 2.56
N THR A 11 14.34 -7.79 1.23
CA THR A 11 13.51 -6.98 0.34
C THR A 11 12.25 -7.75 -0.02
N GLN A 12 11.10 -7.21 0.38
CA GLN A 12 9.79 -7.76 0.12
C GLN A 12 9.09 -6.98 -0.99
N LYS A 13 8.47 -7.69 -1.93
CA LYS A 13 7.73 -7.10 -3.04
C LYS A 13 6.24 -7.31 -2.86
N ALA A 14 5.48 -6.23 -2.90
CA ALA A 14 4.03 -6.25 -2.78
C ALA A 14 3.37 -5.67 -4.03
N LYS A 15 2.43 -6.41 -4.60
CA LYS A 15 1.51 -5.94 -5.63
C LYS A 15 0.43 -5.10 -4.98
N VAL A 16 0.34 -3.84 -5.39
CA VAL A 16 -0.72 -2.92 -4.99
C VAL A 16 -1.92 -3.16 -5.91
N VAL A 17 -3.02 -3.59 -5.31
CA VAL A 17 -4.32 -3.76 -5.97
C VAL A 17 -5.26 -2.70 -5.41
N TYR A 18 -5.50 -1.68 -6.22
CA TYR A 18 -6.42 -0.60 -5.88
C TYR A 18 -7.80 -0.92 -6.47
N ASN A 19 -8.85 -0.91 -5.66
CA ASN A 19 -10.21 -1.00 -6.17
C ASN A 19 -10.70 0.40 -6.54
N PHE A 20 -10.59 0.76 -7.82
CA PHE A 20 -10.99 2.08 -8.33
C PHE A 20 -12.52 2.30 -8.38
N ARG A 21 -13.34 1.33 -7.93
CA ARG A 21 -14.78 1.56 -7.77
C ARG A 21 -14.97 2.51 -6.58
N GLN A 22 -15.35 3.75 -6.90
CA GLN A 22 -15.67 4.94 -6.09
C GLN A 22 -16.27 4.80 -4.67
N VAL A 23 -16.50 3.60 -4.14
CA VAL A 23 -17.28 3.37 -2.92
C VAL A 23 -16.40 2.94 -1.73
N THR A 24 -15.18 2.46 -1.95
CA THR A 24 -14.32 1.95 -0.86
C THR A 24 -12.94 2.58 -0.87
N ASN A 25 -12.61 3.32 0.19
CA ASN A 25 -11.26 3.84 0.50
C ASN A 25 -10.31 2.70 0.92
N MET A 26 -10.18 1.67 0.08
CA MET A 26 -9.51 0.41 0.41
C MET A 26 -8.41 0.09 -0.58
N ILE A 27 -7.28 -0.37 -0.07
CA ILE A 27 -6.15 -0.86 -0.83
C ILE A 27 -5.82 -2.26 -0.37
N LEU A 28 -5.79 -3.21 -1.31
CA LEU A 28 -5.29 -4.55 -1.05
C LEU A 28 -3.82 -4.62 -1.48
N LEU A 29 -2.96 -5.00 -0.54
CA LEU A 29 -1.56 -5.31 -0.80
C LEU A 29 -1.41 -6.82 -0.83
N LYS A 30 -0.84 -7.38 -1.91
CA LYS A 30 -0.51 -8.80 -2.02
C LYS A 30 1.00 -8.98 -2.08
N PHE A 31 1.57 -9.72 -1.15
CA PHE A 31 3.01 -9.92 -1.04
C PHE A 31 3.42 -11.22 -1.74
N GLU A 32 4.54 -11.18 -2.47
CA GLU A 32 5.11 -12.37 -3.12
C GLU A 32 5.67 -13.35 -2.08
N VAL A 33 6.22 -12.83 -0.99
CA VAL A 33 6.74 -13.55 0.17
C VAL A 33 5.91 -13.11 1.37
N PRO A 34 5.49 -14.01 2.27
CA PRO A 34 4.69 -13.62 3.41
C PRO A 34 5.46 -12.63 4.28
N ILE A 35 4.74 -11.65 4.82
CA ILE A 35 5.26 -10.75 5.83
C ILE A 35 5.12 -11.41 7.21
N LYS A 36 5.44 -10.66 8.28
CA LYS A 36 5.27 -11.08 9.67
C LYS A 36 3.96 -11.88 9.89
N ASN A 37 4.06 -12.97 10.64
CA ASN A 37 2.98 -13.91 10.94
C ASN A 37 2.42 -14.70 9.74
N GLY A 38 3.16 -14.81 8.63
CA GLY A 38 2.72 -15.63 7.48
C GLY A 38 1.68 -14.94 6.59
N LEU A 39 1.46 -13.64 6.78
CA LEU A 39 0.45 -12.89 6.05
C LEU A 39 0.91 -12.63 4.61
N HIS A 40 0.10 -13.02 3.63
CA HIS A 40 0.36 -12.73 2.22
C HIS A 40 -0.44 -11.54 1.71
N GLU A 41 -1.43 -11.08 2.46
CA GLU A 41 -2.34 -10.03 2.04
C GLU A 41 -2.61 -9.09 3.22
N ILE A 42 -2.66 -7.78 2.95
CA ILE A 42 -3.11 -6.76 3.90
C ILE A 42 -4.18 -5.92 3.23
N VAL A 43 -5.26 -5.64 3.95
CA VAL A 43 -6.21 -4.62 3.54
C VAL A 43 -5.96 -3.35 4.34
N LEU A 44 -5.64 -2.27 3.63
CA LEU A 44 -5.55 -0.93 4.18
C LEU A 44 -6.84 -0.17 3.89
N THR A 45 -7.44 0.39 4.93
CA THR A 45 -8.64 1.23 4.85
C THR A 45 -8.30 2.66 5.27
N CYS A 46 -8.78 3.66 4.52
CA CYS A 46 -8.61 5.07 4.88
C CYS A 46 -9.93 5.63 5.42
N THR A 47 -9.93 5.90 6.73
CA THR A 47 -11.05 6.52 7.47
C THR A 47 -10.55 7.83 8.07
N ASP A 48 -11.26 8.94 7.87
CA ASP A 48 -10.88 10.26 8.41
C ASP A 48 -9.43 10.67 8.06
N ASN A 49 -9.01 10.41 6.82
CA ASN A 49 -7.63 10.62 6.33
C ASN A 49 -6.55 9.80 7.06
N LEU A 50 -6.93 8.78 7.83
CA LEU A 50 -6.03 7.88 8.51
C LEU A 50 -6.12 6.48 7.90
N TRP A 51 -4.97 5.97 7.46
CA TRP A 51 -4.82 4.59 7.04
C TRP A 51 -4.77 3.65 8.24
N ARG A 52 -5.57 2.60 8.18
CA ARG A 52 -5.64 1.51 9.16
C ARG A 52 -5.51 0.19 8.42
N ASP A 53 -4.73 -0.73 8.96
CA ASP A 53 -4.66 -2.10 8.46
C ASP A 53 -5.60 -3.02 9.25
N ASP A 54 -6.12 -4.06 8.59
CA ASP A 54 -7.00 -5.07 9.19
C ASP A 54 -6.25 -6.11 10.05
N CYS A 55 -4.92 -6.12 9.98
CA CYS A 55 -4.04 -7.12 10.59
C CYS A 55 -3.32 -6.62 11.86
N ASN A 56 -3.61 -5.40 12.34
CA ASN A 56 -2.91 -4.72 13.45
C ASN A 56 -1.37 -4.67 13.33
N ILE A 57 -0.86 -4.55 12.11
CA ILE A 57 0.57 -4.39 11.81
C ILE A 57 1.09 -3.10 12.41
N LYS A 58 0.31 -2.01 12.42
CA LYS A 58 0.73 -0.77 13.08
C LYS A 58 1.15 -0.97 14.54
N GLU A 59 0.45 -1.82 15.29
CA GLU A 59 0.76 -2.12 16.70
C GLU A 59 1.88 -3.17 16.82
N SER A 60 1.85 -4.18 15.95
CA SER A 60 2.80 -5.30 15.99
C SER A 60 4.18 -4.95 15.42
N ASP A 61 4.24 -4.03 14.46
CA ASP A 61 5.42 -3.64 13.70
C ASP A 61 5.30 -2.22 13.10
N PRO A 62 5.51 -1.18 13.93
CA PRO A 62 5.33 0.21 13.50
C PRO A 62 6.26 0.63 12.35
N GLU A 63 7.45 0.05 12.27
CA GLU A 63 8.43 0.34 11.21
C GLU A 63 7.94 -0.17 9.86
N LEU A 64 7.54 -1.45 9.78
CA LEU A 64 6.96 -2.04 8.58
C LEU A 64 5.75 -1.23 8.10
N PHE A 65 4.84 -0.89 9.02
CA PHE A 65 3.66 -0.08 8.71
C PHE A 65 4.02 1.31 8.17
N THR A 66 5.02 1.96 8.75
CA THR A 66 5.47 3.28 8.30
C THR A 66 6.07 3.22 6.89
N GLN A 67 6.92 2.23 6.61
CA GLN A 67 7.49 2.06 5.27
C GLN A 67 6.41 1.78 4.21
N LEU A 68 5.40 0.99 4.57
CA LEU A 68 4.24 0.72 3.73
C LEU A 68 3.52 2.01 3.32
N LEU A 69 3.17 2.85 4.30
CA LEU A 69 2.45 4.11 4.05
C LEU A 69 3.24 5.08 3.18
N ILE A 70 4.55 5.23 3.42
CA ILE A 70 5.41 6.12 2.64
C ILE A 70 5.45 5.67 1.18
N LYS A 71 5.68 4.38 0.93
CA LYS A 71 5.79 3.83 -0.42
C LYS A 71 4.46 3.86 -1.16
N LEU A 72 3.36 3.57 -0.46
CA LEU A 72 2.01 3.73 -1.02
C LEU A 72 1.70 5.16 -1.41
N LYS A 73 2.03 6.14 -0.56
CA LYS A 73 1.81 7.55 -0.86
C LYS A 73 2.58 7.97 -2.13
N SER A 74 3.83 7.57 -2.26
CA SER A 74 4.64 7.84 -3.47
C SER A 74 3.97 7.27 -4.71
N VAL A 75 3.58 5.99 -4.64
CA VAL A 75 2.96 5.27 -5.75
C VAL A 75 1.62 5.88 -6.18
N LEU A 76 0.78 6.28 -5.22
CA LEU A 76 -0.49 6.96 -5.50
C LEU A 76 -0.26 8.35 -6.11
N GLN A 77 0.71 9.11 -5.62
CA GLN A 77 1.07 10.42 -6.17
C GLN A 77 1.57 10.31 -7.62
N GLU A 78 2.42 9.32 -7.91
CA GLU A 78 2.90 9.04 -9.26
C GLU A 78 1.76 8.62 -10.20
N SER A 79 0.85 7.77 -9.71
CA SER A 79 -0.34 7.36 -10.47
C SER A 79 -1.23 8.56 -10.80
N LEU A 80 -1.51 9.42 -9.83
CA LEU A 80 -2.30 10.64 -10.02
C LEU A 80 -1.61 11.58 -11.02
N ARG A 81 -0.28 11.74 -10.93
CA ARG A 81 0.48 12.55 -11.87
C ARG A 81 0.42 12.00 -13.29
N ALA A 82 0.52 10.69 -13.47
CA ALA A 82 0.39 10.04 -14.78
C ALA A 82 -1.00 10.29 -15.39
N ILE A 83 -2.07 10.08 -14.60
CA ILE A 83 -3.45 10.33 -15.03
C ILE A 83 -3.67 11.81 -15.38
N GLN A 84 -3.16 12.74 -14.56
CA GLN A 84 -3.26 14.18 -14.83
C GLN A 84 -2.50 14.58 -16.09
N ASN A 85 -1.32 14.01 -16.32
CA ASN A 85 -0.54 14.25 -17.53
C ASN A 85 -1.26 13.73 -18.78
N GLU A 86 -1.87 12.55 -18.71
CA GLU A 86 -2.69 12.02 -19.82
C GLU A 86 -3.86 12.96 -20.11
N TYR A 87 -4.58 13.41 -19.09
CA TYR A 87 -5.69 14.35 -19.25
C TYR A 87 -5.26 15.71 -19.84
N ASN A 88 -4.10 16.25 -19.43
CA ASN A 88 -3.60 17.54 -19.92
C ASN A 88 -3.06 17.49 -21.35
N ASN A 89 -2.77 16.30 -21.88
CA ASN A 89 -2.27 16.10 -23.25
C ASN A 89 -3.39 15.66 -24.23
N MET A 90 -4.63 15.57 -23.78
CA MET A 90 -5.85 15.34 -24.59
C MET A 90 -6.51 16.66 -24.96
#